data_AF-A0A7C5X2W1-F1
#
_entry.id   AF-A0A7C5X2W1-F1
#
_cell.length_a   1.000
_cell.length_b   1.000
_cell.length_c   1.000
_cell.angle_alpha   90.00
_cell.angle_beta   90.00
_cell.angle_gamma   90.00
#
_symmetry.space_group_name_H-M   'P 1'
#
loop_
_entity.id
_entity.type
_entity.pdbx_description
1 polymer ?
#
loop_
_entity_poly.entity_id
_entity_poly.type
_entity_poly.pdbx_seq_one_letter_code
_entity_poly.pdbx_strand_id
1 'polypeptide(L)'
;MFSVKVSKSEGKVFGEASDGKGNEVDFVVYGEGDTLVLCVSGDNVISKNVYNMLSNFVKEFGNAVSASITFPSAEKMQVLKGNVWICSRWVLKENRDVRDVLNSLYLLCRSNI
;
A
#
# COMPACT_ATOMS: atom_id res chain seq x y z
N MET A 1 -10.57 -12.38 8.60
CA MET A 1 -9.10 -12.44 8.75
C MET A 1 -8.53 -12.16 7.37
N PHE A 2 -7.61 -11.21 7.24
CA PHE A 2 -6.96 -10.91 5.97
C PHE A 2 -5.90 -11.97 5.69
N SER A 3 -5.75 -12.36 4.43
CA SER A 3 -4.58 -13.13 3.98
C SER A 3 -3.68 -12.21 3.19
N VAL A 4 -2.40 -12.12 3.55
CA VAL A 4 -1.44 -11.23 2.89
C VAL A 4 -0.19 -12.01 2.52
N LYS A 5 0.14 -12.04 1.22
CA LYS A 5 1.44 -12.47 0.72
C LYS A 5 2.28 -11.23 0.45
N VAL A 6 3.33 -11.01 1.22
CA VAL A 6 4.15 -9.80 1.13
C VAL A 6 5.58 -10.10 0.69
N SER A 7 6.11 -9.24 -0.16
CA SER A 7 7.49 -9.19 -0.60
C SER A 7 8.04 -7.77 -0.43
N LYS A 8 9.36 -7.65 -0.43
CA LYS A 8 10.06 -6.38 -0.26
C LYS A 8 11.25 -6.32 -1.21
N SER A 9 11.47 -5.16 -1.82
CA SER A 9 12.69 -4.81 -2.56
C SER A 9 13.21 -3.45 -2.06
N GLU A 10 14.35 -2.99 -2.58
CA GLU A 10 14.91 -1.69 -2.17
C GLU A 10 13.90 -0.56 -2.43
N GLY A 11 13.47 0.09 -1.33
CA GLY A 11 12.53 1.21 -1.37
C GLY A 11 11.06 0.85 -1.61
N LYS A 12 10.69 -0.44 -1.65
CA LYS A 12 9.29 -0.87 -1.93
C LYS A 12 8.87 -2.09 -1.13
N VAL A 13 7.60 -2.11 -0.73
CA VAL A 13 6.88 -3.29 -0.19
C VAL A 13 5.70 -3.56 -1.10
N PHE A 14 5.51 -4.80 -1.52
CA PHE A 14 4.42 -5.16 -2.42
C PHE A 14 3.87 -6.54 -2.08
N GLY A 15 2.66 -6.82 -2.53
CA GLY A 15 2.03 -8.08 -2.19
C GLY A 15 0.62 -8.24 -2.72
N GLU A 16 0.07 -9.41 -2.44
CA GLU A 16 -1.31 -9.79 -2.70
C GLU A 16 -2.04 -9.83 -1.36
N ALA A 17 -3.22 -9.24 -1.28
CA ALA A 17 -4.04 -9.22 -0.07
C ALA A 17 -5.50 -9.57 -0.38
N SER A 18 -6.07 -10.47 0.42
CA SER A 18 -7.47 -10.90 0.34
C SER A 18 -8.24 -10.47 1.58
N ASP A 19 -9.46 -9.94 1.39
CA ASP A 19 -10.35 -9.55 2.49
C ASP A 19 -11.12 -10.70 3.13
N GLY A 20 -10.85 -11.95 2.71
CA GLY A 20 -11.55 -13.15 3.19
C GLY A 20 -12.99 -13.26 2.71
N LYS A 21 -13.47 -12.33 1.88
CA LYS A 21 -14.78 -12.37 1.19
C LYS A 21 -14.63 -12.67 -0.30
N GLY A 22 -13.43 -13.05 -0.73
CA GLY A 22 -13.11 -13.36 -2.12
C GLY A 22 -12.65 -12.15 -2.95
N ASN A 23 -12.48 -10.97 -2.35
CA ASN A 23 -11.86 -9.85 -3.05
C ASN A 23 -10.35 -9.88 -2.83
N GLU A 24 -9.60 -10.07 -3.91
CA GLU A 24 -8.15 -10.02 -3.92
C GLU A 24 -7.67 -8.72 -4.56
N VAL A 25 -6.64 -8.14 -3.96
CA VAL A 25 -5.98 -6.95 -4.50
C VAL A 25 -4.47 -7.12 -4.47
N ASP A 26 -3.79 -6.63 -5.50
CA ASP A 26 -2.36 -6.35 -5.40
C ASP A 26 -2.16 -4.99 -4.76
N PHE A 27 -1.06 -4.84 -4.04
CA PHE A 27 -0.62 -3.55 -3.52
C PHE A 27 0.87 -3.35 -3.71
N VAL A 28 1.27 -2.09 -3.81
CA VAL A 28 2.65 -1.65 -3.71
C VAL A 28 2.70 -0.37 -2.88
N VAL A 29 3.65 -0.32 -1.95
CA VAL A 29 3.96 0.84 -1.14
C VAL A 29 5.42 1.19 -1.35
N TYR A 30 5.71 2.44 -1.69
CA TYR A 30 7.06 2.87 -2.00
C TYR A 30 7.30 4.33 -1.63
N GLY A 31 8.58 4.68 -1.49
CA GLY A 31 9.03 6.04 -1.18
C GLY A 31 9.24 6.90 -2.42
N GLU A 32 8.85 8.17 -2.35
CA GLU A 32 9.25 9.24 -3.26
C GLU A 32 9.61 10.50 -2.47
N GLY A 33 10.90 10.67 -2.13
CA GLY A 33 11.34 11.72 -1.20
C GLY A 33 10.75 11.49 0.19
N ASP A 34 10.16 12.53 0.78
CA ASP A 34 9.51 12.48 2.11
C ASP A 34 8.05 11.97 2.06
N THR A 35 7.72 11.28 0.97
CA THR A 35 6.36 10.84 0.69
C THR A 35 6.27 9.32 0.55
N LEU A 36 5.25 8.73 1.13
CA LEU A 36 4.84 7.35 0.87
C LEU A 36 3.74 7.32 -0.18
N VAL A 37 3.90 6.47 -1.18
CA VAL A 37 2.87 6.19 -2.17
C VAL A 37 2.35 4.77 -1.93
N LEU A 38 1.06 4.64 -1.64
CA LEU A 38 0.33 3.38 -1.55
C LEU A 38 -0.53 3.24 -2.80
N CYS A 39 -0.26 2.25 -3.63
CA CYS A 39 -1.10 1.89 -4.75
C CYS A 39 -1.73 0.52 -4.51
N VAL A 40 -3.02 0.38 -4.81
CA VAL A 40 -3.73 -0.90 -4.78
C VAL A 40 -4.50 -1.11 -6.07
N SER A 41 -4.69 -2.37 -6.43
CA SER A 41 -5.37 -2.78 -7.65
C SER A 41 -6.22 -4.02 -7.47
N GLY A 42 -7.31 -4.11 -8.19
CA GLY A 42 -8.08 -5.35 -8.25
C GLY A 42 -8.79 -5.53 -9.57
N ASP A 43 -9.34 -6.73 -9.76
CA ASP A 43 -10.17 -7.07 -10.91
C ASP A 43 -11.60 -6.60 -10.67
N ASN A 44 -11.99 -5.57 -11.42
CA ASN A 44 -13.27 -4.87 -11.42
C ASN A 44 -13.61 -4.11 -10.11
N VAL A 45 -13.08 -4.54 -8.98
CA VAL A 45 -13.29 -3.97 -7.66
C VAL A 45 -11.98 -3.89 -6.90
N ILE A 46 -11.80 -2.78 -6.18
CA ILE A 46 -10.78 -2.66 -5.13
C ILE A 46 -11.45 -2.94 -3.79
N SER A 47 -10.95 -3.92 -3.03
CA SER A 47 -11.47 -4.17 -1.69
C SER A 47 -11.25 -2.97 -0.78
N LYS A 48 -12.35 -2.29 -0.42
CA LYS A 48 -12.34 -1.16 0.53
C LYS A 48 -11.73 -1.56 1.88
N ASN A 49 -11.92 -2.82 2.30
CA ASN A 49 -11.37 -3.33 3.55
C ASN A 49 -9.84 -3.38 3.51
N VAL A 50 -9.27 -3.92 2.43
CA VAL A 50 -7.81 -3.97 2.26
C VAL A 50 -7.22 -2.58 2.12
N TYR A 51 -7.84 -1.72 1.30
CA TYR A 51 -7.38 -0.34 1.15
C TYR A 51 -7.38 0.42 2.47
N ASN A 52 -8.43 0.26 3.28
CA ASN A 52 -8.52 0.90 4.59
C ASN A 52 -7.48 0.35 5.57
N MET A 53 -7.22 -0.95 5.57
CA MET A 53 -6.19 -1.57 6.41
C MET A 53 -4.80 -0.95 6.11
N LEU A 54 -4.42 -0.92 4.83
CA LEU A 54 -3.13 -0.35 4.40
C LEU A 54 -3.08 1.16 4.65
N SER A 55 -4.17 1.89 4.41
CA SER A 55 -4.25 3.34 4.65
C SER A 55 -4.15 3.68 6.15
N ASN A 56 -4.80 2.91 7.01
CA ASN A 56 -4.74 3.11 8.47
C ASN A 56 -3.32 2.86 8.98
N PHE A 57 -2.65 1.82 8.46
CA PHE A 57 -1.24 1.60 8.77
C PHE A 57 -0.38 2.81 8.40
N VAL A 58 -0.51 3.34 7.17
CA VAL A 58 0.27 4.51 6.75
C VAL A 58 -0.06 5.75 7.57
N LYS A 59 -1.33 5.96 7.96
CA LYS A 59 -1.75 7.06 8.85
C LYS A 59 -1.09 6.96 10.22
N GLU A 60 -1.21 5.81 10.87
CA GLU A 60 -0.77 5.63 12.26
C GLU A 60 0.76 5.53 12.36
N PHE A 61 1.37 4.68 11.53
CA PHE A 61 2.81 4.45 11.59
C PHE A 61 3.60 5.47 10.79
N GLY A 62 3.12 5.88 9.63
CA GLY A 62 3.72 6.98 8.86
C GLY A 62 3.53 8.35 9.52
N ASN A 63 2.61 8.46 10.50
CA ASN A 63 2.23 9.73 11.13
C ASN A 63 1.92 10.80 10.06
N ALA A 64 1.21 10.38 9.01
CA ALA A 64 1.04 11.17 7.81
C ALA A 64 0.18 12.42 8.06
N VAL A 65 0.62 13.57 7.55
CA VAL A 65 -0.05 14.87 7.73
C VAL A 65 -1.12 15.13 6.67
N SER A 66 -1.01 14.50 5.51
CA SER A 66 -1.99 14.63 4.42
C SER A 66 -1.99 13.38 3.55
N ALA A 67 -3.12 13.16 2.88
CA ALA A 67 -3.29 12.11 1.89
C ALA A 67 -3.97 12.71 0.65
N SER A 68 -3.37 12.52 -0.53
CA SER A 68 -4.03 12.82 -1.80
C SER A 68 -4.27 11.54 -2.58
N ILE A 69 -5.50 11.38 -3.09
CA ILE A 69 -5.82 10.26 -3.98
C ILE A 69 -5.39 10.66 -5.39
N THR A 70 -4.66 9.77 -6.04
CA THR A 70 -4.18 9.92 -7.42
C THR A 70 -4.54 8.66 -8.19
N PHE A 71 -4.92 8.84 -9.45
CA PHE A 71 -5.10 7.75 -10.39
C PHE A 71 -3.84 7.68 -11.25
N PRO A 72 -3.02 6.63 -11.12
CA PRO A 72 -1.79 6.50 -11.89
C PRO A 72 -2.08 6.40 -13.39
N SER A 73 -1.20 6.96 -14.22
CA SER A 73 -1.22 6.73 -15.66
C SER A 73 -0.85 5.28 -15.98
N ALA A 74 -1.42 4.72 -17.05
CA ALA A 74 -1.25 3.32 -17.42
C ALA A 74 0.23 2.88 -17.55
N GLU A 75 1.13 3.78 -17.96
CA GLU A 75 2.57 3.50 -18.10
C GLU A 75 3.31 3.25 -16.79
N LYS A 76 2.88 3.84 -15.67
CA LYS A 76 3.52 3.65 -14.35
C LYS A 76 3.12 2.34 -13.66
N MET A 77 2.26 1.54 -14.29
CA MET A 77 1.52 0.46 -13.63
C MET A 77 1.85 -0.96 -14.06
N GLN A 78 2.95 -1.19 -14.80
CA GLN A 78 3.40 -2.53 -15.18
C GLN A 78 3.66 -3.50 -14.00
N VAL A 79 3.54 -3.05 -12.74
CA VAL A 79 3.85 -3.79 -11.52
C VAL A 79 2.62 -4.44 -10.87
N LEU A 80 1.42 -3.95 -11.14
CA LEU A 80 0.19 -4.41 -10.49
C LEU A 80 -0.69 -5.14 -11.54
N LYS A 81 -1.54 -6.12 -11.16
CA LYS A 81 -2.21 -7.02 -12.14
C LYS A 81 -3.68 -6.70 -12.48
N GLY A 82 -4.35 -5.87 -11.69
CA GLY A 82 -5.80 -5.58 -11.83
C GLY A 82 -6.20 -4.77 -13.07
N ASN A 83 -7.47 -4.36 -13.16
CA ASN A 83 -7.94 -3.40 -14.18
C ASN A 83 -8.50 -2.10 -13.57
N VAL A 84 -8.71 -2.06 -12.24
CA VAL A 84 -9.06 -0.86 -11.47
C VAL A 84 -7.99 -0.59 -10.42
N TRP A 85 -7.65 0.69 -10.24
CA TRP A 85 -6.49 1.10 -9.45
C TRP A 85 -6.78 2.38 -8.67
N ILE A 86 -6.17 2.49 -7.50
CA ILE A 86 -6.14 3.72 -6.71
C ILE A 86 -4.77 3.85 -6.06
N CYS A 87 -4.16 5.03 -6.17
CA CYS A 87 -2.98 5.38 -5.42
C CYS A 87 -3.31 6.49 -4.42
N SER A 88 -2.73 6.42 -3.24
CA SER A 88 -2.74 7.50 -2.26
C SER A 88 -1.32 7.90 -1.92
N ARG A 89 -1.10 9.21 -1.90
CA ARG A 89 0.19 9.84 -1.62
C ARG A 89 0.14 10.47 -0.24
N TRP A 90 1.06 10.08 0.64
CA TRP A 90 1.06 10.38 2.07
C TRP A 90 2.32 11.12 2.46
N VAL A 91 2.19 12.39 2.82
CA VAL A 91 3.32 13.19 3.31
C VAL A 91 3.58 12.81 4.77
N LEU A 92 4.79 12.38 5.07
CA LEU A 92 5.19 12.03 6.43
C LEU A 92 5.61 13.29 7.20
N LYS A 93 5.54 13.23 8.53
CA LYS A 93 6.15 14.27 9.37
C LYS A 93 7.67 14.21 9.25
N GLU A 94 8.32 15.37 9.39
CA GLU A 94 9.77 15.57 9.20
C GLU A 94 10.67 14.62 10.03
N ASN A 95 10.14 14.00 11.09
CA ASN A 95 10.87 13.07 11.94
C ASN A 95 10.64 11.58 11.60
N ARG A 96 10.01 11.26 10.47
CA ARG A 96 9.74 9.88 10.04
C ARG A 96 10.51 9.53 8.78
N ASP A 97 11.31 8.46 8.87
CA ASP A 97 12.00 7.90 7.72
C ASP A 97 11.08 6.94 6.94
N VAL A 98 11.02 7.11 5.63
CA VAL A 98 10.20 6.27 4.74
C VAL A 98 10.58 4.79 4.82
N ARG A 99 11.88 4.46 4.96
CA ARG A 99 12.36 3.08 5.06
C ARG A 99 11.88 2.43 6.33
N ASP A 100 11.82 3.16 7.44
CA ASP A 100 11.30 2.65 8.70
C ASP A 100 9.82 2.28 8.57
N VAL A 101 9.03 3.14 7.93
CA VAL A 101 7.60 2.85 7.70
C VAL A 101 7.42 1.64 6.78
N LEU A 102 8.23 1.53 5.72
CA LEU A 102 8.21 0.36 4.83
C LEU A 102 8.63 -0.93 5.57
N ASN A 103 9.64 -0.86 6.44
CA ASN A 103 10.05 -1.99 7.27
C ASN A 103 8.93 -2.44 8.21
N SER A 104 8.29 -1.50 8.89
CA SER A 104 7.14 -1.79 9.76
C SER A 104 5.96 -2.37 8.98
N LEU A 105 5.69 -1.88 7.76
CA LEU A 105 4.63 -2.43 6.91
C LEU A 105 4.91 -3.88 6.57
N TYR A 106 6.13 -4.16 6.11
CA TYR A 106 6.54 -5.51 5.77
C TYR A 106 6.40 -6.47 6.97
N LEU A 107 6.84 -6.05 8.15
CA LEU A 107 6.69 -6.84 9.38
C LEU A 107 5.22 -7.07 9.73
N LEU A 108 4.37 -6.05 9.65
CA LEU A 108 2.94 -6.18 9.92
C LEU A 108 2.29 -7.20 8.96
N CYS A 109 2.55 -7.07 7.66
CA CYS A 109 1.99 -7.96 6.65
C CYS A 109 2.48 -9.41 6.85
N ARG A 110 3.74 -9.60 7.28
CA ARG A 110 4.30 -10.93 7.54
C ARG A 110 3.77 -11.57 8.84
N SER A 111 3.38 -10.75 9.82
CA SER A 111 2.87 -11.22 11.13
C SER A 111 1.39 -11.65 11.09
N ASN A 112 0.66 -11.30 10.03
CA ASN A 112 -0.76 -11.65 9.84
C ASN A 112 -0.95 -12.98 9.08
N ILE A 113 0.01 -13.91 9.19
CA ILE A 113 -0.09 -15.29 8.70
C ILE A 113 -0.50 -16.20 9.86
#